data_AF-A0AAV7ASR2-F1
#
_entry.id   AF-A0AAV7ASR2-F1
#
_cell.length_a   1.000
_cell.length_b   1.000
_cell.length_c   1.000
_cell.angle_alpha   90.00
_cell.angle_beta   90.00
_cell.angle_gamma   90.00
#
_symmetry.space_group_name_H-M   'P 1'
#
loop_
_entity.id
_entity.type
_entity.pdbx_description
1 polymer ?
#
loop_
_entity_poly.entity_id
_entity_poly.type
_entity_poly.pdbx_seq_one_letter_code
_entity_poly.pdbx_strand_id
1 'polypeptide(L)'
;MMIEKILEFREEMEIQNKRIEEKQDDILREIAKVKENEKVSVELSEHIQTLREELARKREIALANKKSNKEKLKELHKSATLFKERLGLEIRKLRGDRLQFVFRCINPKDLEEPYSCIIYFNEEGEYQLTGCDPPLECIAEYEKKVRETKNFSALLANLRKSFAALCTQGK
;
A
#
# COMPACT_ATOMS: atom_id res chain seq x y z
N MET A 1 19.70 -60.42 71.40
CA MET A 1 18.85 -59.25 71.69
C MET A 1 19.54 -57.89 71.52
N MET A 2 20.61 -57.54 72.24
CA MET A 2 21.17 -56.17 72.15
C MET A 2 21.99 -55.95 70.86
N ILE A 3 22.75 -56.97 70.42
CA ILE A 3 23.57 -56.92 69.20
C ILE A 3 22.70 -56.93 67.92
N GLU A 4 21.64 -57.73 67.87
CA GLU A 4 20.71 -57.77 66.72
C GLU A 4 20.04 -56.42 66.48
N LYS A 5 19.54 -55.75 67.54
CA LYS A 5 18.97 -54.41 67.41
C LYS A 5 19.96 -53.39 66.87
N ILE A 6 21.24 -53.48 67.26
CA ILE A 6 22.29 -52.59 66.74
C ILE A 6 22.53 -52.82 65.25
N LEU A 7 22.45 -54.07 64.78
CA LEU A 7 22.58 -54.41 63.36
C LEU A 7 21.36 -53.92 62.56
N GLU A 8 20.15 -54.12 63.06
CA GLU A 8 18.90 -53.60 62.44
C GLU A 8 18.93 -52.07 62.31
N PHE A 9 19.32 -51.36 63.37
CA PHE A 9 19.46 -49.89 63.32
C PHE A 9 20.51 -49.43 62.32
N ARG A 10 21.61 -50.17 62.15
CA ARG A 10 22.64 -49.84 61.16
C ARG A 10 22.10 -49.99 59.74
N GLU A 11 21.37 -51.05 59.47
CA GLU A 11 20.76 -51.33 58.16
C GLU A 11 19.69 -50.28 57.81
N GLU A 12 18.85 -49.89 58.79
CA GLU A 12 17.91 -48.78 58.63
C GLU A 12 18.62 -47.44 58.36
N MET A 13 19.73 -47.15 59.06
CA MET A 13 20.51 -45.94 58.78
C MET A 13 21.10 -45.92 57.38
N GLU A 14 21.59 -47.06 56.86
CA GLU A 14 22.09 -47.15 55.49
C GLU A 14 20.98 -46.91 54.46
N ILE A 15 19.80 -47.47 54.68
CA ILE A 15 18.63 -47.23 53.82
C ILE A 15 18.21 -45.74 53.85
N GLN A 16 18.21 -45.13 55.04
CA GLN A 16 17.88 -43.70 55.18
C GLN A 16 18.92 -42.81 54.52
N ASN A 17 20.21 -43.09 54.67
CA ASN A 17 21.28 -42.34 54.01
C ASN A 17 21.13 -42.40 52.49
N LYS A 18 20.85 -43.59 51.94
CA LYS A 18 20.64 -43.77 50.49
C LYS A 18 19.43 -42.97 49.98
N ARG A 19 18.33 -42.95 50.75
CA ARG A 19 17.15 -42.11 50.45
C ARG A 19 17.45 -40.62 50.54
N ILE A 20 18.34 -40.20 51.44
CA ILE A 20 18.76 -38.81 51.58
C ILE A 20 19.60 -38.40 50.36
N GLU A 21 20.53 -39.23 49.92
CA GLU A 21 21.32 -39.00 48.71
C GLU A 21 20.44 -38.87 47.46
N GLU A 22 19.50 -39.80 47.25
CA GLU A 22 18.55 -39.75 46.13
C GLU A 22 17.73 -38.44 46.12
N LYS A 23 17.24 -38.02 47.30
CA LYS A 23 16.50 -36.75 47.42
C LYS A 23 17.39 -35.54 47.19
N GLN A 24 18.64 -35.57 47.61
CA GLN A 24 19.59 -34.48 47.34
C GLN A 24 19.85 -34.33 45.84
N ASP A 25 20.03 -35.44 45.12
CA ASP A 25 20.18 -35.44 43.67
C ASP A 25 18.94 -34.90 42.95
N ASP A 26 17.75 -35.30 43.38
CA ASP A 26 16.48 -34.78 42.83
C ASP A 26 16.34 -33.27 43.07
N ILE A 27 16.66 -32.79 44.27
CA ILE A 27 16.65 -31.35 44.58
C ILE A 27 17.63 -30.59 43.68
N LEU A 28 18.84 -31.10 43.48
CA LEU A 28 19.83 -30.47 42.59
C LEU A 28 19.34 -30.40 41.14
N ARG A 29 18.67 -31.44 40.64
CA ARG A 29 18.06 -31.45 39.30
C ARG A 29 16.95 -30.41 39.17
N GLU A 30 16.06 -30.31 40.15
CA GLU A 30 14.99 -29.31 40.12
C GLU A 30 15.54 -27.88 40.23
N ILE A 31 16.57 -27.62 41.05
CA ILE A 31 17.25 -26.32 41.10
C ILE A 31 17.83 -25.95 39.72
N ALA A 32 18.44 -26.90 39.02
CA ALA A 32 18.98 -26.66 37.68
C ALA A 32 17.87 -26.30 36.67
N LYS A 33 16.73 -26.99 36.71
CA LYS A 33 15.56 -26.67 35.87
C LYS A 33 14.99 -25.29 36.17
N VAL A 34 14.85 -24.93 37.45
CA VAL A 34 14.35 -23.60 37.85
C VAL A 34 15.26 -22.51 37.33
N LYS A 35 16.59 -22.64 37.48
CA LYS A 35 17.56 -21.66 36.97
C LYS A 35 17.49 -21.51 35.45
N GLU A 36 17.28 -22.60 34.72
CA GLU A 36 17.15 -22.54 33.27
C GLU A 36 15.85 -21.86 32.84
N ASN A 37 14.73 -22.20 33.49
CA ASN A 37 13.45 -21.53 33.26
C ASN A 37 13.50 -20.03 33.58
N GLU A 38 14.22 -19.62 34.63
CA GLU A 38 14.43 -18.21 34.95
C GLU A 38 15.15 -17.46 33.83
N LYS A 39 16.21 -18.04 33.25
CA LYS A 39 16.90 -17.44 32.10
C LYS A 39 15.97 -17.29 30.89
N VAL A 40 15.26 -18.35 30.53
CA VAL A 40 14.30 -18.32 29.41
C VAL A 40 13.20 -17.28 29.66
N SER A 41 12.74 -17.14 30.90
CA SER A 41 11.75 -16.13 31.27
C SER A 41 12.28 -14.70 31.07
N VAL A 42 13.55 -14.44 31.41
CA VAL A 42 14.18 -13.13 31.20
C VAL A 42 14.33 -12.85 29.71
N GLU A 43 14.88 -13.79 28.95
CA GLU A 43 15.05 -13.67 27.49
C GLU A 43 13.72 -13.40 26.77
N LEU A 44 12.67 -14.13 27.15
CA LEU A 44 11.33 -13.93 26.58
C LEU A 44 10.75 -12.56 26.94
N SER A 45 10.98 -12.07 28.17
CA SER A 45 10.55 -10.74 28.59
C SER A 45 11.24 -9.64 27.77
N GLU A 46 12.55 -9.76 27.54
CA GLU A 46 13.31 -8.85 26.69
C GLU A 46 12.81 -8.91 25.23
N HIS A 47 12.53 -10.10 24.71
CA HIS A 47 11.98 -10.27 23.37
C HIS A 47 10.58 -9.64 23.23
N ILE A 48 9.72 -9.80 24.22
CA ILE A 48 8.40 -9.14 24.25
C ILE A 48 8.56 -7.62 24.25
N GLN A 49 9.50 -7.09 25.02
CA GLN A 49 9.72 -5.65 25.12
C GLN A 49 10.21 -5.07 23.79
N THR A 50 11.20 -5.71 23.15
CA THR A 50 11.69 -5.29 21.83
C THR A 50 10.59 -5.33 20.76
N LEU A 51 9.76 -6.38 20.74
CA LEU A 51 8.62 -6.46 19.83
C LEU A 51 7.57 -5.37 20.07
N ARG A 52 7.33 -4.98 21.33
CA ARG A 52 6.42 -3.87 21.66
C ARG A 52 6.94 -2.54 21.14
N GLU A 53 8.23 -2.28 21.30
CA GLU A 53 8.88 -1.06 20.81
C GLU A 53 8.87 -0.99 19.28
N GLU A 54 9.18 -2.10 18.60
CA GLU A 54 9.07 -2.19 17.14
C GLU A 54 7.65 -1.93 16.66
N LEU A 55 6.65 -2.51 17.32
CA LEU A 55 5.25 -2.33 16.97
C LEU A 55 4.82 -0.88 17.15
N ALA A 56 5.23 -0.22 18.24
CA ALA A 56 4.99 1.20 18.47
C ALA A 56 5.61 2.05 17.35
N ARG A 57 6.88 1.81 17.02
CA ARG A 57 7.58 2.52 15.94
C ARG A 57 6.90 2.33 14.58
N LYS A 58 6.52 1.09 14.24
CA LYS A 58 5.82 0.77 12.97
C LYS A 58 4.46 1.46 12.90
N ARG A 59 3.73 1.54 14.02
CA ARG A 59 2.44 2.24 14.10
C ARG A 59 2.59 3.74 13.90
N GLU A 60 3.58 4.37 14.53
CA GLU A 60 3.85 5.80 14.36
C GLU A 60 4.17 6.16 12.91
N ILE A 61 5.06 5.38 12.27
CA ILE A 61 5.40 5.55 10.85
C ILE A 61 4.15 5.39 9.98
N ALA A 62 3.34 4.36 10.21
CA ALA A 62 2.10 4.15 9.46
C ALA A 62 1.10 5.30 9.62
N LEU A 63 0.98 5.85 10.84
CA LEU A 63 0.11 6.99 11.12
C LEU A 63 0.60 8.26 10.41
N ALA A 64 1.90 8.54 10.48
CA ALA A 64 2.53 9.67 9.80
C ALA A 64 2.36 9.58 8.27
N ASN A 65 2.63 8.40 7.70
CA ASN A 65 2.43 8.14 6.27
C ASN A 65 0.97 8.29 5.86
N LYS A 66 0.03 7.78 6.65
CA LYS A 66 -1.41 7.93 6.39
C LYS A 66 -1.82 9.40 6.39
N LYS A 67 -1.30 10.20 7.33
CA LYS A 67 -1.56 11.64 7.39
C LYS A 67 -1.00 12.36 6.16
N SER A 68 0.27 12.12 5.83
CA SER A 68 0.93 12.74 4.66
C SER A 68 0.23 12.35 3.36
N ASN A 69 -0.13 11.09 3.17
CA ASN A 69 -0.85 10.63 1.97
C ASN A 69 -2.24 11.26 1.87
N LYS A 70 -2.94 11.43 3.00
CA LYS A 70 -4.25 12.10 3.03
C LYS A 70 -4.15 13.57 2.62
N GLU A 71 -3.12 14.27 3.08
CA GLU A 71 -2.86 15.68 2.72
C GLU A 71 -2.52 15.81 1.23
N LYS A 72 -1.59 14.99 0.73
CA LYS A 72 -1.25 14.94 -0.71
C LYS A 72 -2.46 14.63 -1.58
N LEU A 73 -3.31 13.69 -1.16
CA LEU A 73 -4.52 13.34 -1.91
C LEU A 73 -5.52 14.50 -1.96
N LYS A 74 -5.66 15.25 -0.86
CA LYS A 74 -6.51 16.46 -0.83
C LYS A 74 -5.98 17.54 -1.77
N GLU A 75 -4.67 17.77 -1.80
CA GLU A 75 -4.06 18.75 -2.71
C GLU A 75 -4.21 18.35 -4.17
N LEU A 76 -3.96 17.08 -4.49
CA LEU A 76 -4.16 16.54 -5.84
C LEU A 76 -5.62 16.65 -6.27
N HIS A 77 -6.56 16.32 -5.38
CA HIS A 77 -7.98 16.45 -5.68
C HIS A 77 -8.38 17.91 -5.91
N LYS A 78 -7.93 18.83 -5.05
CA LYS A 78 -8.16 20.27 -5.22
C LYS A 78 -7.61 20.77 -6.55
N SER A 79 -6.39 20.36 -6.92
CA SER A 79 -5.76 20.73 -8.19
C SER A 79 -6.52 20.16 -9.39
N ALA A 80 -6.91 18.89 -9.35
CA ALA A 80 -7.68 18.24 -10.41
C ALA A 80 -9.04 18.92 -10.61
N THR A 81 -9.75 19.24 -9.53
CA THR A 81 -11.01 20.00 -9.58
C THR A 81 -10.80 21.38 -10.19
N LEU A 82 -9.77 22.11 -9.76
CA LEU A 82 -9.45 23.43 -10.30
C LEU A 82 -9.16 23.40 -11.80
N PHE A 83 -8.38 22.41 -12.26
CA PHE A 83 -8.10 22.23 -13.69
C PHE A 83 -9.37 21.86 -14.47
N LYS A 84 -10.21 20.98 -13.92
CA LYS A 84 -11.49 20.62 -14.53
C LYS A 84 -12.38 21.85 -14.74
N GLU A 85 -12.55 22.66 -13.70
CA GLU A 85 -13.39 23.86 -13.72
C GLU A 85 -12.83 24.94 -14.65
N ARG A 86 -11.52 25.23 -14.57
CA ARG A 86 -10.91 26.33 -15.34
C ARG A 86 -10.68 25.99 -16.81
N LEU A 87 -10.32 24.75 -17.11
CA LEU A 87 -10.06 24.32 -18.48
C LEU A 87 -11.33 23.78 -19.15
N GLY A 88 -12.40 23.50 -18.40
CA GLY A 88 -13.52 22.71 -18.90
C GLY A 88 -13.01 21.39 -19.48
N LEU A 89 -12.06 20.73 -18.81
CA LEU A 89 -11.44 19.49 -19.28
C LEU A 89 -11.47 18.44 -18.18
N GLU A 90 -12.16 17.34 -18.44
CA GLU A 90 -12.24 16.20 -17.55
C GLU A 90 -11.50 15.01 -18.17
N ILE A 91 -10.62 14.36 -17.38
CA ILE A 91 -9.89 13.16 -17.79
C ILE A 91 -10.48 11.98 -17.03
N ARG A 92 -11.03 11.00 -17.75
CA ARG A 92 -11.67 9.81 -17.18
C ARG A 92 -10.87 8.57 -17.53
N LYS A 93 -10.57 7.74 -16.54
CA LYS A 93 -9.98 6.42 -16.78
C LYS A 93 -11.08 5.45 -17.23
N LEU A 94 -10.89 4.82 -18.38
CA LEU A 94 -11.71 3.73 -18.90
C LEU A 94 -11.02 2.38 -18.66
N ARG A 95 -11.70 1.28 -19.00
CA ARG A 95 -11.11 -0.07 -18.98
C ARG A 95 -10.03 -0.21 -20.06
N GLY A 96 -9.04 -1.07 -19.81
CA GLY A 96 -7.97 -1.38 -20.77
C GLY A 96 -6.98 -0.23 -21.01
N ASP A 97 -6.63 0.50 -19.95
CA ASP A 97 -5.66 1.61 -19.96
C ASP A 97 -5.94 2.72 -20.99
N ARG A 98 -7.24 2.92 -21.28
CA ARG A 98 -7.73 4.01 -22.12
C ARG A 98 -8.13 5.19 -21.25
N LEU A 99 -7.85 6.39 -21.73
CA LEU A 99 -8.25 7.65 -21.11
C LEU A 99 -9.21 8.39 -22.03
N GLN A 100 -10.38 8.76 -21.50
CA GLN A 100 -11.29 9.65 -22.19
C GLN A 100 -11.03 11.09 -21.76
N PHE A 101 -10.81 11.96 -22.72
CA PHE A 101 -10.68 13.40 -22.53
C PHE A 101 -12.00 14.04 -22.92
N VAL A 102 -12.70 14.64 -21.96
CA VAL A 102 -14.01 15.28 -22.15
C VAL A 102 -13.85 16.78 -21.98
N PHE A 103 -14.02 17.50 -23.07
CA PHE A 103 -14.02 18.95 -23.14
C PHE A 103 -15.45 19.48 -22.99
N ARG A 104 -15.59 20.53 -22.17
CA ARG A 104 -16.79 21.33 -21.94
C ARG A 104 -16.45 22.80 -22.15
N CYS A 105 -17.45 23.67 -22.09
CA CYS A 105 -17.30 25.11 -22.36
C CYS A 105 -16.71 25.34 -23.75
N ILE A 106 -17.17 24.57 -24.74
CA ILE A 106 -16.83 24.72 -26.16
C ILE A 106 -17.97 25.42 -26.89
N ASN A 107 -19.18 24.87 -26.82
CA ASN A 107 -20.35 25.48 -27.44
C ASN A 107 -20.89 26.64 -26.58
N PRO A 108 -20.92 27.88 -27.08
CA PRO A 108 -21.46 29.02 -26.31
C PRO A 108 -22.96 28.93 -26.03
N LYS A 109 -23.71 28.10 -26.79
CA LYS A 109 -25.15 27.89 -26.60
C LYS A 109 -25.45 26.90 -25.49
N ASP A 110 -24.55 25.94 -25.28
CA ASP A 110 -24.64 24.94 -24.22
C ASP A 110 -23.23 24.65 -23.68
N LEU A 111 -22.91 25.26 -22.55
CA LEU A 111 -21.58 25.13 -21.93
C LEU A 111 -21.34 23.73 -21.35
N GLU A 112 -22.40 22.96 -21.09
CA GLU A 112 -22.32 21.61 -20.53
C GLU A 112 -22.27 20.52 -21.61
N GLU A 113 -22.44 20.89 -22.88
CA GLU A 113 -22.32 19.97 -24.00
C GLU A 113 -20.92 19.33 -24.03
N PRO A 114 -20.82 17.99 -23.97
CA PRO A 114 -19.54 17.30 -23.95
C PRO A 114 -19.00 17.05 -25.36
N TYR A 115 -17.71 17.32 -25.54
CA TYR A 115 -16.92 16.94 -26.71
C TYR A 115 -15.82 16.01 -26.21
N SER A 116 -15.62 14.83 -26.79
CA SER A 116 -14.69 13.87 -26.23
C SER A 116 -13.87 13.09 -27.24
N CYS A 117 -12.71 12.63 -26.79
CA CYS A 117 -11.85 11.70 -27.53
C CYS A 117 -11.23 10.69 -26.56
N ILE A 118 -11.03 9.46 -27.02
CA ILE A 118 -10.36 8.41 -26.26
C ILE A 118 -8.91 8.33 -26.75
N ILE A 119 -7.97 8.36 -25.81
CA ILE A 119 -6.54 8.27 -26.07
C ILE A 119 -5.97 7.11 -25.25
N TYR A 120 -5.13 6.29 -25.87
CA TYR A 120 -4.41 5.20 -25.21
C TYR A 120 -3.05 4.96 -25.87
N PHE A 121 -2.24 4.12 -25.24
CA PHE A 121 -0.98 3.65 -25.82
C PHE A 121 -1.19 2.25 -26.41
N ASN A 122 -0.70 2.03 -27.63
CA ASN A 122 -0.71 0.70 -28.23
C ASN A 122 0.44 -0.17 -27.69
N GLU A 123 0.56 -1.41 -28.21
CA GLU A 123 1.59 -2.37 -27.78
C GLU A 123 3.02 -1.87 -28.04
N GLU A 124 3.21 -1.00 -29.05
CA GLU A 124 4.50 -0.36 -29.33
C GLU A 124 4.78 0.88 -28.45
N GLY A 125 3.86 1.26 -27.55
CA GLY A 125 3.98 2.44 -26.71
C GLY A 125 3.68 3.78 -27.44
N GLU A 126 3.03 3.70 -28.59
CA GLU A 126 2.64 4.87 -29.39
C GLU A 126 1.21 5.34 -29.10
N TYR A 127 0.99 6.64 -29.18
CA TYR A 127 -0.34 7.24 -28.96
C TYR A 127 -1.34 6.77 -30.02
N GLN A 128 -2.53 6.36 -29.60
CA GLN A 128 -3.68 6.06 -30.47
C GLN A 128 -4.89 6.89 -30.04
N LEU A 129 -5.57 7.48 -31.03
CA LEU A 129 -6.76 8.30 -30.84
C LEU A 129 -7.96 7.60 -31.46
N THR A 130 -9.00 7.39 -30.68
CA THR A 130 -10.23 6.70 -31.09
C THR A 130 -11.45 7.32 -30.42
N GLY A 131 -12.65 6.92 -30.86
CA GLY A 131 -13.90 7.29 -30.16
C GLY A 131 -14.08 8.79 -29.97
N CYS A 132 -13.80 9.56 -31.03
CA CYS A 132 -13.99 11.01 -31.04
C CYS A 132 -15.46 11.33 -31.30
N ASP A 133 -16.08 12.10 -30.40
CA ASP A 133 -17.48 12.50 -30.46
C ASP A 133 -17.63 13.98 -30.09
N PRO A 134 -18.10 14.85 -31.00
CA PRO A 134 -18.42 14.57 -32.40
C PRO A 134 -17.18 14.15 -33.22
N PRO A 135 -17.36 13.44 -34.36
CA PRO A 135 -16.25 13.03 -35.21
C PRO A 135 -15.46 14.23 -35.76
N LEU A 136 -14.13 14.12 -35.79
CA LEU A 136 -13.22 15.11 -36.36
C LEU A 136 -12.49 14.54 -37.57
N GLU A 137 -12.57 15.23 -38.72
CA GLU A 137 -11.87 14.82 -39.94
C GLU A 137 -10.33 14.84 -39.78
N CYS A 138 -9.81 15.77 -38.97
CA CYS A 138 -8.38 15.97 -38.73
C CYS A 138 -7.77 15.03 -37.67
N ILE A 139 -8.50 14.03 -37.17
CA ILE A 139 -8.05 13.19 -36.06
C ILE A 139 -6.80 12.36 -36.41
N ALA A 140 -6.71 11.85 -37.64
CA ALA A 140 -5.58 11.04 -38.11
C ALA A 140 -4.29 11.86 -38.21
N GLU A 141 -4.38 13.13 -38.61
CA GLU A 141 -3.24 14.05 -38.65
C GLU A 141 -2.72 14.34 -37.24
N TYR A 142 -3.63 14.51 -36.28
CA TYR A 142 -3.28 14.74 -34.89
C TYR A 142 -2.61 13.54 -34.24
N GLU A 143 -3.08 12.33 -34.54
CA GLU A 143 -2.43 11.09 -34.13
C GLU A 143 -1.00 11.00 -34.68
N LYS A 144 -0.81 11.22 -35.97
CA LYS A 144 0.53 11.22 -36.59
C LYS A 144 1.44 12.27 -35.93
N LYS A 145 0.95 13.49 -35.77
CA LYS A 145 1.73 14.60 -35.21
C LYS A 145 2.12 14.39 -33.75
N VAL A 146 1.24 13.81 -32.92
CA VAL A 146 1.59 13.53 -31.52
C VAL A 146 2.61 12.40 -31.40
N ARG A 147 2.59 11.42 -32.30
CA ARG A 147 3.62 10.37 -32.34
C ARG A 147 4.99 10.93 -32.72
N GLU A 148 5.04 11.82 -33.71
CA GLU A 148 6.28 12.47 -34.16
C GLU A 148 6.84 13.45 -33.12
N THR A 149 5.99 14.33 -32.59
CA THR A 149 6.44 15.44 -31.72
C THR A 149 6.45 15.11 -30.23
N LYS A 150 5.75 14.03 -29.83
CA LYS A 150 5.44 13.68 -28.43
C LYS A 150 4.83 14.83 -27.62
N ASN A 151 4.28 15.85 -28.29
CA ASN A 151 3.73 17.05 -27.66
C ASN A 151 2.24 16.88 -27.37
N PHE A 152 1.94 16.26 -26.24
CA PHE A 152 0.57 16.00 -25.80
C PHE A 152 -0.23 17.27 -25.51
N SER A 153 0.41 18.33 -25.01
CA SER A 153 -0.25 19.62 -24.76
C SER A 153 -0.75 20.25 -26.06
N ALA A 154 0.07 20.24 -27.11
CA ALA A 154 -0.32 20.72 -28.43
C ALA A 154 -1.47 19.90 -29.02
N LEU A 155 -1.48 18.57 -28.79
CA LEU A 155 -2.60 17.72 -29.21
C LEU A 155 -3.93 18.18 -28.58
N LEU A 156 -3.98 18.32 -27.26
CA LEU A 156 -5.21 18.73 -26.56
C LEU A 156 -5.68 20.13 -26.99
N ALA A 157 -4.75 21.06 -27.18
CA ALA A 157 -5.07 22.40 -27.66
C ALA A 157 -5.65 22.39 -29.08
N ASN A 158 -5.12 21.56 -29.98
CA ASN A 158 -5.62 21.43 -31.35
C ASN A 158 -6.98 20.74 -31.39
N LEU A 159 -7.19 19.67 -30.59
CA LEU A 159 -8.51 19.04 -30.43
C LEU A 159 -9.57 20.04 -29.99
N ARG A 160 -9.27 20.84 -28.95
CA ARG A 160 -10.20 21.87 -28.47
C ARG A 160 -10.54 22.91 -29.55
N LYS A 161 -9.55 23.37 -30.32
CA LYS A 161 -9.76 24.31 -31.42
C LYS A 161 -10.66 23.72 -32.51
N SER A 162 -10.47 22.46 -32.86
CA SER A 162 -11.27 21.81 -33.90
C SER A 162 -12.72 21.59 -33.46
N PHE A 163 -12.95 21.18 -32.20
CA PHE A 163 -14.30 21.14 -31.65
C PHE A 163 -14.99 22.51 -31.63
N ALA A 164 -14.25 23.57 -31.27
CA ALA A 164 -14.78 24.94 -31.32
C ALA A 164 -15.11 25.38 -32.76
N ALA A 165 -14.29 25.00 -33.75
CA ALA A 165 -14.54 25.30 -35.15
C ALA A 165 -15.82 24.61 -35.66
N LEU A 166 -16.08 23.35 -35.26
CA LEU A 166 -17.33 22.65 -35.58
C LEU A 166 -18.56 23.41 -35.08
N CYS A 167 -18.51 23.98 -33.87
CA CYS A 167 -19.59 24.79 -33.31
C CYS A 167 -19.88 26.05 -34.13
N THR A 168 -18.86 26.58 -34.83
CA THR A 168 -19.01 27.79 -35.67
C THR A 168 -19.50 27.49 -37.08
N GLN A 169 -19.21 26.30 -37.62
CA GLN A 169 -19.59 25.89 -38.98
C GLN A 169 -21.01 25.34 -39.08
N GLY A 170 -21.61 24.88 -37.97
CA GLY A 170 -23.03 24.50 -37.90
C GLY A 170 -24.01 25.67 -37.76
N LYS A 171 -23.67 26.86 -38.29
CA LYS A 171 -24.53 28.05 -38.35
C LYS A 171 -24.96 28.36 -39.78
#